data_AF-A0A0M3V2R3-F1
#
_entry.id   AF-A0A0M3V2R3-F1
#
_cell.length_a   1.000
_cell.length_b   1.000
_cell.length_c   1.000
_cell.angle_alpha   90.00
_cell.angle_beta   90.00
_cell.angle_gamma   90.00
#
_symmetry.space_group_name_H-M   'P 1'
#
loop_
_entity.id
_entity.type
_entity.pdbx_description
1 polymer ?
#
loop_
_entity_poly.entity_id
_entity_poly.type
_entity_poly.pdbx_seq_one_letter_code
_entity_poly.pdbx_strand_id
1 'polypeptide(L)'
;MAKSYICVFDCETIPDANLIRKIYGIDGSDEDVSVQAMALQKEASGSEFLPVMFHRVVAISAVMADEYGKFLKVSTMEGKDEREIIAKFLKFINDYNPRLVSFNGRGFDLPMLMVRAMRYNLNAAAYYESENKELNKNKWENYRARYSPKFHLDLLDFISDFGSVRGLKLDTLCASLNLPGKYDVHGDQVLELYYAGELDKINEYCESDVLNTYWLFLKFELLQANILQDDYINHLIVMSEFLAKNCSHRGYTKVFCEAIKDELARLGGKLDYEIKVQKESEDYDEFDDFSDLDGTKDTPEQLNERLARQGLDGLLKKASEVTSAAKKDKGFTEEKLPEINLDEE
;
A
#
# COMPACT_ATOMS: atom_id res chain seq x y z
N MET A 1 -27.72 -3.65 -15.11
CA MET A 1 -26.34 -3.16 -15.28
C MET A 1 -25.39 -4.28 -14.87
N ALA A 2 -24.26 -4.47 -15.56
CA ALA A 2 -23.24 -5.40 -15.10
C ALA A 2 -22.74 -4.92 -13.72
N LYS A 3 -22.50 -5.85 -12.78
CA LYS A 3 -21.94 -5.49 -11.47
C LYS A 3 -20.55 -4.88 -11.68
N SER A 4 -20.35 -3.67 -11.18
CA SER A 4 -19.03 -3.04 -11.11
C SER A 4 -18.33 -3.46 -9.83
N TYR A 5 -17.02 -3.68 -9.90
CA TYR A 5 -16.21 -4.13 -8.78
C TYR A 5 -15.02 -3.19 -8.59
N ILE A 6 -14.59 -3.06 -7.34
CA ILE A 6 -13.30 -2.49 -7.00
C ILE A 6 -12.36 -3.66 -6.67
N CYS A 7 -11.18 -3.65 -7.28
CA CYS A 7 -10.12 -4.62 -7.05
C CYS A 7 -8.90 -3.86 -6.54
N VAL A 8 -8.68 -3.94 -5.22
CA VAL A 8 -7.44 -3.48 -4.61
C VAL A 8 -6.45 -4.63 -4.70
N PHE A 9 -5.27 -4.40 -5.23
CA PHE A 9 -4.30 -5.48 -5.45
C PHE A 9 -2.86 -5.03 -5.21
N ASP A 10 -2.02 -6.02 -4.99
CA ASP A 10 -0.56 -5.91 -4.82
C ASP A 10 0.11 -7.20 -5.32
N CYS A 11 1.39 -7.13 -5.66
CA CYS A 11 2.14 -8.27 -6.19
C CYS A 11 3.48 -8.46 -5.47
N GLU A 12 3.80 -9.72 -5.16
CA GLU A 12 5.14 -10.09 -4.72
C GLU A 12 5.95 -10.71 -5.85
N THR A 13 7.24 -10.36 -5.85
CA THR A 13 8.16 -10.80 -6.90
C THR A 13 9.53 -11.20 -6.35
N ILE A 14 10.22 -12.05 -7.11
CA ILE A 14 11.63 -12.37 -6.91
C ILE A 14 12.42 -12.04 -8.19
N PRO A 15 13.75 -11.94 -8.11
CA PRO A 15 14.60 -11.90 -9.30
C PRO A 15 14.43 -13.15 -10.18
N ASP A 16 14.35 -12.95 -11.49
CA ASP A 16 14.31 -13.99 -12.49
C ASP A 16 15.72 -14.50 -12.77
N ALA A 17 16.20 -15.42 -11.92
CA ALA A 17 17.55 -15.97 -11.99
C ALA A 17 17.90 -16.49 -13.39
N ASN A 18 16.98 -17.16 -14.09
CA ASN A 18 17.21 -17.66 -15.45
C ASN A 18 17.46 -16.54 -16.46
N LEU A 19 16.70 -15.45 -16.39
CA LEU A 19 16.92 -14.29 -17.25
C LEU A 19 18.25 -13.60 -16.93
N ILE A 20 18.55 -13.46 -15.63
CA ILE A 20 19.78 -12.84 -15.14
C ILE A 20 21.00 -13.62 -15.64
N ARG A 21 21.01 -14.97 -15.49
CA ARG A 21 22.04 -15.85 -16.07
C ARG A 21 22.23 -15.58 -17.55
N LYS A 22 21.13 -15.54 -18.30
CA LYS A 22 21.16 -15.37 -19.74
C LYS A 22 21.77 -14.04 -20.18
N ILE A 23 21.49 -12.95 -19.45
CA ILE A 23 21.91 -11.59 -19.84
C ILE A 23 23.30 -11.25 -19.28
N TYR A 24 23.56 -11.60 -18.03
CA TYR A 24 24.76 -11.18 -17.31
C TYR A 24 25.82 -12.28 -17.15
N GLY A 25 25.49 -13.54 -17.46
CA GLY A 25 26.43 -14.66 -17.33
C GLY A 25 26.82 -14.97 -15.88
N ILE A 26 25.95 -14.64 -14.92
CA ILE A 26 26.19 -14.91 -13.49
C ILE A 26 25.88 -16.39 -13.23
N ASP A 27 26.84 -17.14 -12.69
CA ASP A 27 26.68 -18.55 -12.30
C ASP A 27 26.41 -18.70 -10.79
N GLY A 28 25.95 -19.88 -10.36
CA GLY A 28 25.60 -20.16 -8.94
C GLY A 28 24.24 -20.86 -8.78
N SER A 29 23.72 -20.98 -7.56
CA SER A 29 22.31 -21.35 -7.36
C SER A 29 21.36 -20.22 -7.77
N ASP A 30 20.05 -20.47 -7.88
CA ASP A 30 19.10 -19.40 -8.27
C ASP A 30 19.06 -18.28 -7.22
N GLU A 31 19.20 -18.64 -5.94
CA GLU A 31 19.35 -17.69 -4.84
C GLU A 31 20.63 -16.87 -4.97
N ASP A 32 21.78 -17.52 -5.17
CA ASP A 32 23.06 -16.81 -5.34
C ASP A 32 23.03 -15.83 -6.52
N VAL A 33 22.40 -16.21 -7.64
CA VAL A 33 22.25 -15.34 -8.80
C VAL A 33 21.36 -14.14 -8.47
N SER A 34 20.30 -14.35 -7.70
CA SER A 34 19.37 -13.30 -7.28
C SER A 34 20.08 -12.27 -6.38
N VAL A 35 20.80 -12.74 -5.37
CA VAL A 35 21.57 -11.90 -4.43
C VAL A 35 22.67 -11.12 -5.16
N GLN A 36 23.43 -11.78 -6.04
CA GLN A 36 24.47 -11.12 -6.84
C GLN A 36 23.89 -10.04 -7.75
N ALA A 37 22.75 -10.29 -8.40
CA ALA A 37 22.11 -9.29 -9.25
C ALA A 37 21.66 -8.06 -8.47
N MET A 38 21.07 -8.25 -7.28
CA MET A 38 20.66 -7.16 -6.40
C MET A 38 21.87 -6.34 -5.90
N ALA A 39 22.99 -7.01 -5.57
CA ALA A 39 24.23 -6.34 -5.19
C ALA A 39 24.81 -5.49 -6.33
N LEU A 40 24.87 -6.03 -7.55
CA LEU A 40 25.32 -5.30 -8.73
C LEU A 40 24.41 -4.10 -9.05
N GLN A 41 23.10 -4.26 -8.89
CA GLN A 41 22.14 -3.16 -9.06
C GLN A 41 22.34 -2.07 -8.01
N LYS A 42 22.64 -2.44 -6.76
CA LYS A 42 22.95 -1.50 -5.67
C LYS A 42 24.23 -0.72 -5.96
N GLU A 43 25.28 -1.39 -6.42
CA GLU A 43 26.52 -0.73 -6.84
C GLU A 43 26.28 0.27 -7.98
N ALA A 44 25.45 -0.09 -8.96
CA ALA A 44 25.18 0.73 -10.13
C ALA A 44 24.21 1.90 -9.87
N SER A 45 23.24 1.75 -8.97
CA SER A 45 22.10 2.66 -8.83
C SER A 45 21.83 3.18 -7.41
N GLY A 46 22.46 2.59 -6.39
CA GLY A 46 22.16 2.83 -4.99
C GLY A 46 20.92 2.10 -4.44
N SER A 47 20.24 1.29 -5.25
CA SER A 47 19.06 0.49 -4.86
C SER A 47 19.27 -0.98 -5.19
N GLU A 48 18.77 -1.89 -4.36
CA GLU A 48 18.75 -3.34 -4.65
C GLU A 48 17.56 -3.73 -5.56
N PHE A 49 16.64 -2.80 -5.80
CA PHE A 49 15.46 -3.02 -6.61
C PHE A 49 15.81 -3.13 -8.09
N LEU A 50 15.52 -4.28 -8.71
CA LEU A 50 15.89 -4.56 -10.09
C LEU A 50 14.95 -3.85 -11.08
N PRO A 51 15.40 -3.61 -12.32
CA PRO A 51 14.52 -3.21 -13.41
C PRO A 51 13.40 -4.24 -13.67
N VAL A 52 12.18 -3.78 -13.99
CA VAL A 52 10.94 -4.59 -14.04
C VAL A 52 11.02 -5.90 -14.85
N MET A 53 11.84 -5.97 -15.89
CA MET A 53 11.97 -7.19 -16.72
C MET A 53 12.67 -8.35 -15.98
N PHE A 54 13.44 -8.04 -14.94
CA PHE A 54 14.14 -9.02 -14.11
C PHE A 54 13.31 -9.53 -12.95
N HIS A 55 12.06 -9.08 -12.80
CA HIS A 55 11.17 -9.61 -11.78
C HIS A 55 10.38 -10.82 -12.30
N ARG A 56 10.05 -11.72 -11.39
CA ARG A 56 9.21 -12.90 -11.57
C ARG A 56 8.13 -12.87 -10.50
N VAL A 57 6.86 -13.00 -10.89
CA VAL A 57 5.73 -12.97 -9.96
C VAL A 57 5.64 -14.26 -9.17
N VAL A 58 5.49 -14.14 -7.86
CA VAL A 58 5.28 -15.26 -6.93
C VAL A 58 3.93 -15.20 -6.24
N ALA A 59 3.37 -14.00 -6.02
CA ALA A 59 2.02 -13.81 -5.50
C ALA A 59 1.32 -12.61 -6.13
N ILE A 60 -0.01 -12.69 -6.25
CA ILE A 60 -0.89 -11.55 -6.51
C ILE A 60 -2.05 -11.66 -5.52
N SER A 61 -2.12 -10.76 -4.56
CA SER A 61 -3.23 -10.69 -3.61
C SER A 61 -4.22 -9.62 -4.00
N ALA A 62 -5.49 -9.82 -3.64
CA ALA A 62 -6.52 -8.83 -3.90
C ALA A 62 -7.58 -8.77 -2.80
N VAL A 63 -8.01 -7.54 -2.48
CA VAL A 63 -9.29 -7.26 -1.83
C VAL A 63 -10.30 -6.93 -2.91
N MET A 64 -11.42 -7.65 -2.88
CA MET A 64 -12.58 -7.36 -3.71
C MET A 64 -13.58 -6.55 -2.89
N ALA A 65 -14.04 -5.45 -3.47
CA ALA A 65 -15.13 -4.63 -2.94
C ALA A 65 -16.19 -4.40 -4.02
N ASP A 66 -17.40 -4.05 -3.60
CA ASP A 66 -18.44 -3.58 -4.53
C ASP A 66 -18.13 -2.16 -5.04
N GLU A 67 -18.99 -1.63 -5.89
CA GLU A 67 -18.82 -0.30 -6.49
C GLU A 67 -18.84 0.86 -5.48
N TYR A 68 -19.37 0.63 -4.28
CA TYR A 68 -19.42 1.60 -3.18
C TYR A 68 -18.29 1.40 -2.16
N GLY A 69 -17.35 0.50 -2.46
CA GLY A 69 -16.21 0.21 -1.60
C GLY A 69 -16.50 -0.77 -0.47
N LYS A 70 -17.69 -1.39 -0.40
CA LYS A 70 -18.00 -2.37 0.65
C LYS A 70 -17.14 -3.62 0.48
N PHE A 71 -16.46 -4.02 1.56
CA PHE A 71 -15.60 -5.20 1.57
C PHE A 71 -16.38 -6.48 1.22
N LEU A 72 -15.85 -7.29 0.30
CA LEU A 72 -16.42 -8.59 -0.06
C LEU A 72 -15.52 -9.74 0.37
N LYS A 73 -14.22 -9.69 0.06
CA LYS A 73 -13.23 -10.70 0.44
C LYS A 73 -11.80 -10.22 0.23
N VAL A 74 -10.85 -10.87 0.90
CA VAL A 74 -9.41 -10.85 0.59
C VAL A 74 -8.96 -12.26 0.20
N SER A 75 -8.06 -12.38 -0.77
CA SER A 75 -7.43 -13.67 -1.14
C SER A 75 -6.22 -13.48 -2.06
N THR A 76 -5.22 -14.36 -1.95
CA THR A 76 -4.19 -14.55 -2.99
C THR A 76 -4.67 -15.42 -4.16
N MET A 77 -4.26 -15.08 -5.38
CA MET A 77 -4.57 -15.88 -6.57
C MET A 77 -3.80 -17.20 -6.59
N GLU A 78 -4.53 -18.31 -6.53
CA GLU A 78 -3.95 -19.64 -6.71
C GLU A 78 -3.57 -19.90 -8.18
N GLY A 79 -2.45 -20.56 -8.41
CA GLY A 79 -2.03 -21.05 -9.72
C GLY A 79 -0.85 -22.01 -9.61
N LYS A 80 -0.71 -22.92 -10.57
CA LYS A 80 0.39 -23.91 -10.56
C LYS A 80 1.76 -23.30 -10.86
N ASP A 81 1.75 -22.18 -11.57
CA ASP A 81 2.93 -21.46 -12.03
C ASP A 81 2.57 -19.97 -12.23
N GLU A 82 3.60 -19.15 -12.39
CA GLU A 82 3.47 -17.71 -12.64
C GLU A 82 2.53 -17.38 -13.81
N ARG A 83 2.59 -18.17 -14.90
CA ARG A 83 1.76 -17.93 -16.09
C ARG A 83 0.29 -18.07 -15.74
N GLU A 84 -0.08 -19.09 -14.97
CA GLU A 84 -1.47 -19.29 -14.56
C GLU A 84 -1.97 -18.18 -13.63
N ILE A 85 -1.14 -17.74 -12.67
CA ILE A 85 -1.47 -16.64 -11.75
C ILE A 85 -1.77 -15.37 -12.54
N ILE A 86 -0.86 -14.96 -13.44
CA ILE A 86 -1.03 -13.76 -14.27
C ILE A 86 -2.22 -13.93 -15.22
N ALA A 87 -2.42 -15.10 -15.82
CA ALA A 87 -3.54 -15.35 -16.72
C ALA A 87 -4.90 -15.20 -16.02
N LYS A 88 -5.02 -15.66 -14.77
CA LYS A 88 -6.24 -15.49 -13.96
C LYS A 88 -6.50 -14.01 -13.65
N PHE A 89 -5.47 -13.26 -13.26
CA PHE A 89 -5.61 -11.82 -13.01
C PHE A 89 -6.05 -11.05 -14.26
N LEU A 90 -5.39 -11.28 -15.39
CA LEU A 90 -5.74 -10.62 -16.66
C LEU A 90 -7.12 -11.03 -17.17
N LYS A 91 -7.49 -12.32 -17.00
CA LYS A 91 -8.84 -12.78 -17.33
C LYS A 91 -9.89 -12.04 -16.50
N PHE A 92 -9.66 -11.87 -15.20
CA PHE A 92 -10.55 -11.11 -14.34
C PHE A 92 -10.70 -9.65 -14.82
N ILE A 93 -9.59 -8.96 -15.17
CA ILE A 93 -9.66 -7.60 -15.72
C ILE A 93 -10.46 -7.57 -17.03
N ASN A 94 -10.22 -8.52 -17.95
CA ASN A 94 -10.91 -8.59 -19.23
C ASN A 94 -12.41 -8.84 -19.09
N ASP A 95 -12.81 -9.75 -18.20
CA ASP A 95 -14.20 -10.16 -18.03
C ASP A 95 -15.02 -9.10 -17.28
N TYR A 96 -14.44 -8.46 -16.25
CA TYR A 96 -15.21 -7.64 -15.30
C TYR A 96 -14.94 -6.14 -15.37
N ASN A 97 -13.83 -5.71 -16.01
CA ASN A 97 -13.44 -4.30 -16.07
C ASN A 97 -13.54 -3.55 -14.72
N PRO A 98 -12.97 -4.10 -13.64
CA PRO A 98 -13.07 -3.50 -12.30
C PRO A 98 -12.33 -2.15 -12.23
N ARG A 99 -12.69 -1.28 -11.29
CA ARG A 99 -11.79 -0.20 -10.88
C ARG A 99 -10.62 -0.83 -10.12
N LEU A 100 -9.42 -0.71 -10.66
CA LEU A 100 -8.20 -1.15 -10.00
C LEU A 100 -7.76 -0.10 -8.97
N VAL A 101 -7.30 -0.55 -7.81
CA VAL A 101 -6.68 0.27 -6.78
C VAL A 101 -5.37 -0.38 -6.37
N SER A 102 -4.31 0.41 -6.24
CA SER A 102 -2.98 -0.07 -5.87
C SER A 102 -2.22 1.02 -5.12
N PHE A 103 -1.15 0.67 -4.42
CA PHE A 103 -0.15 1.63 -3.97
C PHE A 103 1.11 1.49 -4.83
N ASN A 104 1.44 2.49 -5.66
CA ASN A 104 2.56 2.44 -6.61
C ASN A 104 2.44 1.38 -7.74
N GLY A 105 1.25 0.81 -7.95
CA GLY A 105 1.03 -0.19 -9.00
C GLY A 105 1.24 0.32 -10.43
N ARG A 106 1.17 1.65 -10.65
CA ARG A 106 1.56 2.26 -11.94
C ARG A 106 3.07 2.34 -12.10
N GLY A 107 3.79 2.53 -11.00
CA GLY A 107 5.25 2.60 -10.97
C GLY A 107 5.92 1.23 -11.10
N PHE A 108 5.25 0.16 -10.66
CA PHE A 108 5.85 -1.18 -10.65
C PHE A 108 4.90 -2.29 -11.12
N ASP A 109 3.85 -2.60 -10.37
CA ASP A 109 3.06 -3.83 -10.52
C ASP A 109 2.49 -4.04 -11.92
N LEU A 110 1.76 -3.06 -12.45
CA LEU A 110 1.14 -3.16 -13.77
C LEU A 110 2.20 -3.19 -14.88
N PRO A 111 3.22 -2.29 -14.92
CA PRO A 111 4.32 -2.43 -15.87
C PRO A 111 4.98 -3.82 -15.83
N MET A 112 5.28 -4.32 -14.63
CA MET A 112 5.89 -5.64 -14.43
C MET A 112 4.97 -6.74 -14.95
N LEU A 113 3.70 -6.77 -14.54
CA LEU A 113 2.70 -7.74 -14.99
C LEU A 113 2.52 -7.72 -16.51
N MET A 114 2.52 -6.55 -17.15
CA MET A 114 2.42 -6.48 -18.61
C MET A 114 3.66 -7.03 -19.31
N VAL A 115 4.87 -6.80 -18.77
CA VAL A 115 6.11 -7.41 -19.30
C VAL A 115 6.07 -8.93 -19.16
N ARG A 116 5.60 -9.45 -18.02
CA ARG A 116 5.44 -10.89 -17.80
C ARG A 116 4.33 -11.49 -18.66
N ALA A 117 3.23 -10.77 -18.86
CA ALA A 117 2.16 -11.17 -19.76
C ALA A 117 2.65 -11.33 -21.21
N MET A 118 3.50 -10.41 -21.69
CA MET A 118 4.14 -10.52 -23.00
C MET A 118 5.02 -11.76 -23.10
N ARG A 119 5.81 -12.08 -22.07
CA ARG A 119 6.62 -13.31 -22.03
C ARG A 119 5.77 -14.57 -22.23
N TYR A 120 4.54 -14.58 -21.72
CA TYR A 120 3.63 -15.73 -21.79
C TYR A 120 2.58 -15.67 -22.92
N ASN A 121 2.65 -14.66 -23.79
CA ASN A 121 1.67 -14.39 -24.84
C ASN A 121 0.22 -14.31 -24.30
N LEU A 122 0.04 -13.67 -23.15
CA LEU A 122 -1.27 -13.46 -22.53
C LEU A 122 -1.94 -12.18 -23.04
N ASN A 123 -3.27 -12.14 -22.99
CA ASN A 123 -4.07 -11.01 -23.46
C ASN A 123 -4.54 -10.13 -22.30
N ALA A 124 -4.32 -8.82 -22.40
CA ALA A 124 -4.81 -7.79 -21.48
C ALA A 124 -5.66 -6.73 -22.22
N ALA A 125 -6.58 -7.17 -23.08
CA ALA A 125 -7.34 -6.29 -23.97
C ALA A 125 -8.06 -5.17 -23.22
N ALA A 126 -8.74 -5.47 -22.11
CA ALA A 126 -9.46 -4.46 -21.33
C ALA A 126 -8.52 -3.39 -20.75
N TYR A 127 -7.29 -3.76 -20.37
CA TYR A 127 -6.29 -2.82 -19.85
C TYR A 127 -5.82 -1.82 -20.92
N TYR A 128 -5.65 -2.28 -22.16
CA TYR A 128 -5.19 -1.45 -23.27
C TYR A 128 -6.31 -0.78 -24.07
N GLU A 129 -7.56 -1.17 -23.84
CA GLU A 129 -8.74 -0.56 -24.46
C GLU A 129 -8.89 0.89 -24.00
N SER A 130 -8.71 1.83 -24.92
CA SER A 130 -8.79 3.27 -24.66
C SER A 130 -10.17 3.86 -24.92
N GLU A 131 -11.03 3.17 -25.68
CA GLU A 131 -12.36 3.65 -26.05
C GLU A 131 -13.37 2.51 -26.00
N ASN A 132 -14.39 2.66 -25.14
CA ASN A 132 -15.50 1.73 -25.05
C ASN A 132 -16.70 2.46 -24.43
N LYS A 133 -17.71 2.73 -25.25
CA LYS A 133 -18.89 3.51 -24.82
C LYS A 133 -19.72 2.80 -23.78
N GLU A 134 -19.84 1.48 -23.84
CA GLU A 134 -20.65 0.69 -22.92
C GLU A 134 -20.06 0.68 -21.51
N LEU A 135 -18.73 0.72 -21.42
CA LEU A 135 -17.99 0.77 -20.15
C LEU A 135 -17.63 2.20 -19.73
N ASN A 136 -18.03 3.23 -20.47
CA ASN A 136 -17.63 4.62 -20.24
C ASN A 136 -16.11 4.87 -20.28
N LYS A 137 -15.37 4.10 -21.09
CA LYS A 137 -13.95 4.35 -21.38
C LYS A 137 -13.80 5.35 -22.51
N ASN A 138 -12.86 6.27 -22.34
CA ASN A 138 -12.45 7.22 -23.36
C ASN A 138 -10.95 7.54 -23.23
N LYS A 139 -10.41 8.34 -24.14
CA LYS A 139 -8.97 8.69 -24.17
C LYS A 139 -8.43 9.31 -22.87
N TRP A 140 -9.29 9.89 -22.03
CA TRP A 140 -8.93 10.50 -20.75
C TRP A 140 -9.28 9.63 -19.53
N GLU A 141 -10.16 8.66 -19.70
CA GLU A 141 -10.64 7.77 -18.64
C GLU A 141 -10.57 6.31 -19.10
N ASN A 142 -9.45 5.66 -18.77
CA ASN A 142 -9.18 4.24 -18.99
C ASN A 142 -8.06 3.81 -18.01
N TYR A 143 -7.70 2.53 -17.96
CA TYR A 143 -6.69 2.03 -17.01
C TYR A 143 -5.31 2.72 -17.12
N ARG A 144 -4.97 3.18 -18.32
CA ARG A 144 -3.67 3.79 -18.61
C ARG A 144 -3.67 5.31 -18.44
N ALA A 145 -4.83 5.93 -18.23
CA ALA A 145 -4.95 7.36 -18.00
C ALA A 145 -4.49 7.71 -16.58
N ARG A 146 -3.22 8.12 -16.44
CA ARG A 146 -2.57 8.37 -15.14
C ARG A 146 -3.37 9.26 -14.18
N TYR A 147 -3.93 10.35 -14.70
CA TYR A 147 -4.60 11.39 -13.91
C TYR A 147 -6.10 11.12 -13.68
N SER A 148 -6.61 9.97 -14.09
CA SER A 148 -8.02 9.58 -13.90
C SER A 148 -8.11 8.40 -12.93
N PRO A 149 -8.77 8.56 -11.76
CA PRO A 149 -8.90 7.48 -10.76
C PRO A 149 -9.97 6.45 -11.11
N LYS A 150 -10.75 6.68 -12.18
CA LYS A 150 -11.97 5.94 -12.53
C LYS A 150 -11.76 4.45 -12.80
N PHE A 151 -10.73 4.12 -13.58
CA PHE A 151 -10.38 2.73 -13.91
C PHE A 151 -9.17 2.24 -13.13
N HIS A 152 -8.22 3.13 -12.82
CA HIS A 152 -7.08 2.79 -11.98
C HIS A 152 -6.76 3.98 -11.06
N LEU A 153 -7.01 3.81 -9.76
CA LEU A 153 -6.53 4.71 -8.73
C LEU A 153 -5.22 4.16 -8.17
N ASP A 154 -4.10 4.81 -8.50
CA ASP A 154 -2.83 4.58 -7.82
C ASP A 154 -2.73 5.55 -6.65
N LEU A 155 -2.85 5.03 -5.42
CA LEU A 155 -2.87 5.82 -4.20
C LEU A 155 -1.59 6.63 -3.98
N LEU A 156 -0.42 6.09 -4.39
CA LEU A 156 0.83 6.84 -4.26
C LEU A 156 0.81 8.07 -5.19
N ASP A 157 0.39 7.90 -6.45
CA ASP A 157 0.28 9.00 -7.39
C ASP A 157 -0.68 10.08 -6.85
N PHE A 158 -1.86 9.70 -6.35
CA PHE A 158 -2.84 10.69 -5.91
C PHE A 158 -2.50 11.36 -4.57
N ILE A 159 -1.96 10.61 -3.60
CA ILE A 159 -1.59 11.16 -2.29
C ILE A 159 -0.33 12.03 -2.38
N SER A 160 0.62 11.67 -3.25
CA SER A 160 1.84 12.47 -3.47
C SER A 160 1.65 13.68 -4.38
N ASP A 161 0.41 13.94 -4.83
CA ASP A 161 0.08 14.92 -5.87
C ASP A 161 0.97 14.74 -7.11
N PHE A 162 0.94 13.51 -7.64
CA PHE A 162 1.64 13.02 -8.83
C PHE A 162 3.17 13.18 -8.76
N GLY A 163 3.74 12.99 -7.57
CA GLY A 163 5.18 13.06 -7.32
C GLY A 163 5.70 14.43 -6.86
N SER A 164 4.80 15.36 -6.48
CA SER A 164 5.15 16.61 -5.80
C SER A 164 5.86 16.34 -4.46
N VAL A 165 5.49 15.25 -3.78
CA VAL A 165 6.22 14.70 -2.63
C VAL A 165 6.81 13.34 -3.01
N ARG A 166 8.05 13.07 -2.59
CA ARG A 166 8.77 11.81 -2.89
C ARG A 166 9.00 11.01 -1.61
N GLY A 167 9.22 9.70 -1.77
CA GLY A 167 9.66 8.82 -0.68
C GLY A 167 8.55 8.34 0.26
N LEU A 168 7.27 8.52 -0.09
CA LEU A 168 6.17 7.93 0.65
C LEU A 168 6.18 6.41 0.51
N LYS A 169 6.27 5.70 1.63
CA LYS A 169 6.12 4.24 1.71
C LYS A 169 4.76 3.90 2.31
N LEU A 170 4.13 2.84 1.82
CA LEU A 170 2.81 2.38 2.29
C LEU A 170 2.79 2.27 3.81
N ASP A 171 3.76 1.55 4.38
CA ASP A 171 3.91 1.35 5.82
C ASP A 171 3.92 2.67 6.62
N THR A 172 4.86 3.57 6.29
CA THR A 172 4.98 4.86 7.01
C THR A 172 3.72 5.71 6.88
N LEU A 173 3.03 5.64 5.74
CA LEU A 173 1.79 6.36 5.52
C LEU A 173 0.65 5.74 6.34
N CYS A 174 0.52 4.41 6.36
CA CYS A 174 -0.44 3.69 7.19
C CYS A 174 -0.25 4.00 8.68
N ALA A 175 0.98 3.92 9.18
CA ALA A 175 1.30 4.26 10.56
C ALA A 175 0.91 5.70 10.90
N SER A 176 1.17 6.66 10.00
CA SER A 176 0.78 8.07 10.19
C SER A 176 -0.74 8.30 10.25
N LEU A 177 -1.53 7.34 9.75
CA LEU A 177 -2.99 7.38 9.67
C LEU A 177 -3.68 6.46 10.67
N ASN A 178 -2.93 5.89 11.63
CA ASN A 178 -3.40 4.90 12.60
C ASN A 178 -3.96 3.61 11.97
N LEU A 179 -3.47 3.23 10.79
CA LEU A 179 -3.67 1.89 10.21
C LEU A 179 -2.63 0.93 10.81
N PRO A 180 -2.85 -0.41 10.71
CA PRO A 180 -1.88 -1.41 11.12
C PRO A 180 -0.47 -1.15 10.60
N GLY A 181 -0.34 -0.80 9.31
CA GLY A 181 0.96 -0.70 8.67
C GLY A 181 1.66 -2.05 8.64
N LYS A 182 2.99 -2.05 8.79
CA LYS A 182 3.83 -3.25 8.74
C LYS A 182 3.40 -4.30 9.77
N TYR A 183 3.20 -5.52 9.30
CA TYR A 183 2.88 -6.67 10.14
C TYR A 183 3.91 -7.79 9.86
N ASP A 184 4.80 -8.04 10.83
CA ASP A 184 5.81 -9.11 10.98
C ASP A 184 6.81 -9.42 9.84
N VAL A 185 6.43 -9.36 8.56
CA VAL A 185 7.30 -9.67 7.40
C VAL A 185 7.62 -8.40 6.62
N HIS A 186 8.78 -8.38 5.98
CA HIS A 186 9.28 -7.23 5.21
C HIS A 186 9.47 -7.66 3.75
N GLY A 187 9.24 -6.75 2.79
CA GLY A 187 9.47 -7.03 1.37
C GLY A 187 10.92 -7.46 1.04
N ASP A 188 11.90 -7.13 1.88
CA ASP A 188 13.29 -7.59 1.75
C ASP A 188 13.47 -9.09 2.10
N GLN A 189 12.51 -9.69 2.82
CA GLN A 189 12.51 -11.11 3.18
C GLN A 189 11.84 -12.00 2.13
N VAL A 190 11.15 -11.44 1.12
CA VAL A 190 10.41 -12.22 0.11
C VAL A 190 11.34 -13.19 -0.63
N LEU A 191 12.58 -12.79 -0.87
CA LEU A 191 13.58 -13.64 -1.51
C LEU A 191 13.93 -14.84 -0.63
N GLU A 192 14.26 -14.60 0.63
CA GLU A 192 14.62 -15.63 1.61
C GLU A 192 13.46 -16.61 1.83
N LEU A 193 12.24 -16.08 2.04
CA LEU A 193 11.04 -16.88 2.21
C LEU A 193 10.76 -17.77 0.99
N TYR A 194 10.96 -17.23 -0.22
CA TYR A 194 10.74 -17.99 -1.45
C TYR A 194 11.69 -19.19 -1.55
N TYR A 195 12.99 -18.98 -1.31
CA TYR A 195 13.98 -20.07 -1.37
C TYR A 195 13.88 -21.03 -0.18
N ALA A 196 13.33 -20.59 0.95
CA ALA A 196 12.93 -21.45 2.07
C ALA A 196 11.66 -22.28 1.80
N GLY A 197 10.95 -22.03 0.71
CA GLY A 197 9.69 -22.72 0.37
C GLY A 197 8.47 -22.22 1.14
N GLU A 198 8.56 -21.03 1.73
CA GLU A 198 7.56 -20.44 2.64
C GLU A 198 6.57 -19.55 1.88
N LEU A 199 5.99 -20.06 0.78
CA LEU A 199 5.06 -19.32 -0.07
C LEU A 199 3.80 -18.84 0.68
N ASP A 200 3.35 -19.59 1.69
CA ASP A 200 2.18 -19.19 2.48
C ASP A 200 2.44 -17.90 3.30
N LYS A 201 3.68 -17.71 3.79
CA LYS A 201 4.08 -16.47 4.46
C LYS A 201 4.14 -15.29 3.49
N ILE A 202 4.59 -15.52 2.26
CA ILE A 202 4.58 -14.50 1.19
C ILE A 202 3.13 -14.11 0.86
N ASN A 203 2.23 -15.09 0.74
CA ASN A 203 0.81 -14.83 0.50
C ASN A 203 0.19 -14.02 1.64
N GLU A 204 0.46 -14.40 2.89
CA GLU A 204 -0.02 -13.69 4.07
C GLU A 204 0.49 -12.24 4.13
N TYR A 205 1.77 -12.02 3.83
CA TYR A 205 2.36 -10.69 3.73
C TYR A 205 1.66 -9.84 2.64
N CYS A 206 1.52 -10.38 1.43
CA CYS A 206 0.86 -9.70 0.33
C CYS A 206 -0.63 -9.42 0.62
N GLU A 207 -1.34 -10.35 1.29
CA GLU A 207 -2.72 -10.10 1.76
C GLU A 207 -2.78 -8.94 2.77
N SER A 208 -1.83 -8.85 3.70
CA SER A 208 -1.73 -7.75 4.66
C SER A 208 -1.51 -6.39 3.98
N ASP A 209 -0.62 -6.33 2.99
CA ASP A 209 -0.35 -5.08 2.24
C ASP A 209 -1.57 -4.64 1.42
N VAL A 210 -2.32 -5.57 0.85
CA VAL A 210 -3.58 -5.23 0.16
C VAL A 210 -4.68 -4.80 1.12
N LEU A 211 -4.76 -5.37 2.33
CA LEU A 211 -5.69 -4.92 3.37
C LEU A 211 -5.36 -3.50 3.83
N ASN A 212 -4.08 -3.18 4.04
CA ASN A 212 -3.62 -1.82 4.32
C ASN A 212 -3.97 -0.86 3.17
N THR A 213 -3.73 -1.28 1.93
CA THR A 213 -4.06 -0.50 0.72
C THR A 213 -5.57 -0.25 0.60
N TYR A 214 -6.40 -1.24 0.91
CA TYR A 214 -7.87 -1.11 0.90
C TYR A 214 -8.34 -0.13 1.97
N TRP A 215 -7.82 -0.21 3.19
CA TRP A 215 -8.20 0.74 4.23
C TRP A 215 -7.71 2.16 3.90
N LEU A 216 -6.50 2.31 3.37
CA LEU A 216 -6.01 3.59 2.89
C LEU A 216 -6.91 4.17 1.79
N PHE A 217 -7.37 3.32 0.86
CA PHE A 217 -8.37 3.68 -0.14
C PHE A 217 -9.66 4.20 0.48
N LEU A 218 -10.22 3.53 1.50
CA LEU A 218 -11.42 4.01 2.18
C LEU A 218 -11.22 5.38 2.83
N LYS A 219 -10.06 5.61 3.48
CA LYS A 219 -9.73 6.94 4.05
C LYS A 219 -9.64 8.00 2.95
N PHE A 220 -9.08 7.67 1.80
CA PHE A 220 -8.98 8.58 0.66
C PHE A 220 -10.35 8.91 0.06
N GLU A 221 -11.23 7.92 -0.11
CA GLU A 221 -12.60 8.14 -0.59
C GLU A 221 -13.43 8.96 0.40
N LEU A 222 -13.25 8.74 1.71
CA LEU A 222 -13.87 9.56 2.76
C LEU A 222 -13.37 11.01 2.72
N LEU A 223 -12.07 11.23 2.55
CA LEU A 223 -11.47 12.56 2.42
C LEU A 223 -12.06 13.35 1.24
N GLN A 224 -12.40 12.66 0.15
CA GLN A 224 -13.02 13.25 -1.04
C GLN A 224 -14.55 13.37 -0.94
N ALA A 225 -15.16 12.92 0.16
CA ALA A 225 -16.60 12.79 0.33
C ALA A 225 -17.29 11.90 -0.72
N ASN A 226 -16.57 10.92 -1.28
CA ASN A 226 -17.16 9.90 -2.16
C ASN A 226 -17.93 8.84 -1.36
N ILE A 227 -17.57 8.65 -0.09
CA ILE A 227 -18.31 7.84 0.88
C ILE A 227 -18.59 8.68 2.13
N LEU A 228 -19.68 8.39 2.83
CA LEU A 228 -20.00 9.03 4.09
C LEU A 228 -19.23 8.38 5.25
N GLN A 229 -19.21 9.05 6.41
CA GLN A 229 -18.60 8.49 7.61
C GLN A 229 -19.27 7.17 8.03
N ASP A 230 -20.60 7.06 7.88
CA ASP A 230 -21.33 5.83 8.21
C ASP A 230 -20.98 4.69 7.24
N ASP A 231 -20.76 4.98 5.95
CA ASP A 231 -20.27 4.00 4.98
C ASP A 231 -18.87 3.52 5.35
N TYR A 232 -17.97 4.44 5.68
CA TYR A 232 -16.62 4.11 6.15
C TYR A 232 -16.65 3.17 7.37
N ILE A 233 -17.45 3.51 8.39
CA ILE A 233 -17.64 2.68 9.59
C ILE A 233 -18.16 1.28 9.20
N ASN A 234 -19.21 1.22 8.39
CA ASN A 234 -19.83 -0.03 7.97
C ASN A 234 -18.84 -0.91 7.19
N HIS A 235 -18.06 -0.34 6.28
CA HIS A 235 -17.09 -1.10 5.48
C HIS A 235 -15.96 -1.68 6.35
N LEU A 236 -15.50 -0.95 7.37
CA LEU A 236 -14.53 -1.47 8.35
C LEU A 236 -15.11 -2.59 9.22
N ILE A 237 -16.36 -2.46 9.67
CA ILE A 237 -17.04 -3.53 10.43
C ILE A 237 -17.16 -4.79 9.57
N VAL A 238 -17.62 -4.67 8.33
CA VAL A 238 -17.76 -5.81 7.41
C VAL A 238 -16.41 -6.47 7.14
N MET A 239 -15.35 -5.68 6.96
CA MET A 239 -13.99 -6.21 6.84
C MET A 239 -13.59 -6.99 8.11
N SER A 240 -13.73 -6.41 9.30
CA SER A 240 -13.39 -7.07 10.57
C SER A 240 -14.14 -8.38 10.77
N GLU A 241 -15.46 -8.39 10.52
CA GLU A 241 -16.28 -9.60 10.61
C GLU A 241 -15.84 -10.68 9.63
N PHE A 242 -15.52 -10.29 8.39
CA PHE A 242 -15.01 -11.23 7.39
C PHE A 242 -13.68 -11.84 7.84
N LEU A 243 -12.72 -11.02 8.28
CA LEU A 243 -11.40 -11.47 8.69
C LEU A 243 -11.52 -12.43 9.89
N ALA A 244 -12.28 -12.06 10.92
CA ALA A 244 -12.50 -12.90 12.10
C ALA A 244 -13.14 -14.25 11.76
N LYS A 245 -14.03 -14.28 10.76
CA LYS A 245 -14.76 -15.50 10.36
C LYS A 245 -13.97 -16.40 9.40
N ASN A 246 -13.28 -15.81 8.42
CA ASN A 246 -12.72 -16.55 7.28
C ASN A 246 -11.19 -16.60 7.27
N CYS A 247 -10.54 -15.64 7.93
CA CYS A 247 -9.08 -15.50 7.95
C CYS A 247 -8.50 -15.69 9.35
N SER A 248 -9.21 -16.34 10.29
CA SER A 248 -8.75 -16.51 11.68
C SER A 248 -7.42 -17.26 11.84
N HIS A 249 -6.98 -17.96 10.80
CA HIS A 249 -5.70 -18.68 10.73
C HIS A 249 -4.53 -17.79 10.30
N ARG A 250 -4.80 -16.59 9.77
CA ARG A 250 -3.81 -15.61 9.35
C ARG A 250 -3.43 -14.72 10.52
N GLY A 251 -2.14 -14.43 10.68
CA GLY A 251 -1.59 -13.58 11.72
C GLY A 251 -2.12 -12.15 11.68
N TYR A 252 -2.33 -11.60 10.48
CA TYR A 252 -2.83 -10.23 10.31
C TYR A 252 -4.24 -10.04 10.91
N THR A 253 -5.05 -11.10 11.07
CA THR A 253 -6.47 -10.97 11.43
C THR A 253 -6.67 -10.28 12.77
N LYS A 254 -5.90 -10.67 13.79
CA LYS A 254 -6.02 -10.07 15.12
C LYS A 254 -5.64 -8.59 15.08
N VAL A 255 -4.54 -8.27 14.42
CA VAL A 255 -4.01 -6.90 14.31
C VAL A 255 -5.00 -5.98 13.60
N PHE A 256 -5.55 -6.40 12.45
CA PHE A 256 -6.54 -5.60 11.75
C PHE A 256 -7.83 -5.43 12.56
N CYS A 257 -8.33 -6.48 13.22
CA CYS A 257 -9.53 -6.36 14.05
C CYS A 257 -9.33 -5.42 15.25
N GLU A 258 -8.16 -5.45 15.89
CA GLU A 258 -7.80 -4.54 16.98
C GLU A 258 -7.68 -3.09 16.48
N ALA A 259 -6.98 -2.87 15.37
CA ALA A 259 -6.85 -1.54 14.79
C ALA A 259 -8.21 -0.95 14.36
N ILE A 260 -9.11 -1.76 13.77
CA ILE A 260 -10.46 -1.33 13.41
C ILE A 260 -11.25 -0.94 14.66
N LYS A 261 -11.18 -1.75 15.73
CA LYS A 261 -11.83 -1.43 17.00
C LYS A 261 -11.35 -0.07 17.55
N ASP A 262 -10.05 0.19 17.49
CA ASP A 262 -9.48 1.46 17.94
C ASP A 262 -9.90 2.63 17.05
N GLU A 263 -10.00 2.44 15.73
CA GLU A 263 -10.52 3.45 14.82
C GLU A 263 -11.99 3.79 15.11
N LEU A 264 -12.83 2.79 15.36
CA LEU A 264 -14.22 3.01 15.76
C LEU A 264 -14.31 3.72 17.11
N ALA A 265 -13.39 3.45 18.04
CA ALA A 265 -13.29 4.18 19.30
C ALA A 265 -12.90 5.65 19.08
N ARG A 266 -11.98 5.95 18.13
CA ARG A 266 -11.61 7.32 17.76
C ARG A 266 -12.79 8.09 17.16
N LEU A 267 -13.49 7.49 16.20
CA LEU A 267 -14.68 8.09 15.59
C LEU A 267 -15.80 8.35 16.62
N GLY A 268 -15.91 7.50 17.64
CA GLY A 268 -16.83 7.67 18.77
C GLY A 268 -16.34 8.60 19.89
N GLY A 269 -15.17 9.24 19.75
CA GLY A 269 -14.59 10.15 20.74
C GLY A 269 -14.07 9.47 22.03
N LYS A 270 -13.88 8.14 22.00
CA LYS A 270 -13.38 7.35 23.14
C LYS A 270 -11.85 7.21 23.14
N LEU A 271 -11.22 7.41 21.99
CA LEU A 271 -9.77 7.43 21.80
C LEU A 271 -9.40 8.69 21.02
N ASP A 272 -8.22 9.28 21.29
CA ASP A 272 -7.73 10.41 20.50
C ASP A 272 -6.99 9.94 19.23
N TYR A 273 -6.77 10.85 18.30
CA TYR A 273 -5.99 10.60 17.08
C TYR A 273 -4.48 10.82 17.28
N GLU A 274 -4.04 11.23 18.48
CA GLU A 274 -2.62 11.46 18.74
C GLU A 274 -1.90 10.11 18.79
N ILE A 275 -0.84 9.99 17.98
CA ILE A 275 0.02 8.80 18.01
C ILE A 275 0.86 8.88 19.28
N LYS A 276 0.44 8.13 20.31
CA LYS A 276 1.16 8.02 21.58
C LYS A 276 2.04 6.78 21.54
N VAL A 277 3.35 7.00 21.47
CA VAL A 277 4.31 5.93 21.73
C VAL A 277 4.31 5.70 23.24
N GLN A 278 3.80 4.56 23.69
CA GLN A 278 4.07 4.12 25.05
C GLN A 278 5.57 3.89 25.13
N LYS A 279 6.29 4.80 25.81
CA LYS A 279 7.57 4.43 26.39
C LYS A 279 7.22 3.37 27.42
N GLU A 280 7.39 2.10 27.09
CA GLU A 280 7.54 1.11 28.15
C GLU A 280 8.66 1.65 29.03
N SER A 281 8.33 1.90 30.30
CA SER A 281 9.31 2.13 31.34
C SER A 281 10.01 0.80 31.58
N GLU A 282 10.79 0.34 30.61
CA GLU A 282 11.95 -0.45 30.93
C GLU A 282 12.90 0.52 31.62
N ASP A 283 13.27 0.20 32.87
CA ASP A 283 14.49 0.75 33.46
C ASP A 283 15.62 0.46 32.48
N TYR A 284 15.87 1.41 31.58
CA TYR A 284 17.13 1.49 30.87
C TYR A 284 18.17 1.86 31.92
N ASP A 285 18.69 0.86 32.63
CA ASP A 285 20.09 0.88 33.00
C ASP A 285 20.85 1.24 31.71
N GLU A 286 21.45 2.42 31.71
CA GLU A 286 22.37 2.98 30.71
C GLU A 286 22.90 1.95 29.70
N PHE A 287 22.17 1.74 28.60
CA PHE A 287 22.73 1.11 27.40
C PHE A 287 23.41 2.20 26.58
N ASP A 288 24.59 2.52 27.06
CA ASP A 288 25.46 3.57 26.56
C ASP A 288 26.33 3.05 25.40
N ASP A 289 25.75 2.49 24.32
CA ASP A 289 26.55 2.03 23.17
C ASP A 289 25.84 2.19 21.81
N PHE A 290 25.85 3.42 21.29
CA PHE A 290 25.87 3.66 19.85
C PHE A 290 27.32 3.82 19.44
N SER A 291 27.99 2.70 19.17
CA SER A 291 29.25 2.70 18.43
C SER A 291 29.04 2.02 17.09
N ASP A 292 29.32 2.75 16.02
CA ASP A 292 30.00 2.15 14.87
C ASP A 292 31.04 3.14 14.32
N LEU A 293 32.29 2.67 14.35
CA LEU A 293 33.41 3.02 13.46
C LEU A 293 34.00 4.45 13.48
N ASP A 294 34.03 5.15 14.62
CA ASP A 294 35.20 5.94 15.11
C ASP A 294 35.03 6.41 16.58
N GLY A 295 34.24 5.67 17.39
CA GLY A 295 34.21 5.84 18.84
C GLY A 295 33.86 7.22 19.40
N THR A 296 33.22 8.11 18.63
CA THR A 296 32.83 9.45 19.11
C THR A 296 31.32 9.64 19.02
N LYS A 297 30.68 9.83 20.18
CA LYS A 297 29.26 10.16 20.32
C LYS A 297 29.04 11.61 19.92
N ASP A 298 28.27 11.86 18.86
CA ASP A 298 27.87 13.21 18.45
C ASP A 298 26.98 13.85 19.55
N THR A 299 27.32 15.07 19.99
CA THR A 299 26.41 15.87 20.82
C THR A 299 25.17 16.30 20.00
N PRO A 300 24.05 16.70 20.64
CA PRO A 300 22.87 17.20 19.94
C PRO A 300 23.16 18.37 18.97
N GLU A 301 24.19 19.18 19.24
CA GLU A 301 24.65 20.21 18.30
C GLU A 301 25.34 19.62 17.06
N GLN A 302 26.16 18.57 17.23
CA GLN A 302 26.87 17.91 16.13
C GLN A 302 25.92 17.13 15.21
N LEU A 303 24.88 16.51 15.78
CA LEU A 303 23.82 15.85 15.00
C LEU A 303 23.03 16.87 14.16
N ASN A 304 22.72 18.04 14.73
CA ASN A 304 22.07 19.13 13.99
C ASN A 304 22.96 19.69 12.88
N GLU A 305 24.26 19.86 13.10
CA GLU A 305 25.19 20.23 12.03
C GLU A 305 25.30 19.16 10.93
N ARG A 306 25.12 17.88 11.28
CA ARG A 306 25.16 16.77 10.32
C ARG A 306 23.89 16.72 9.46
N LEU A 307 22.72 16.94 10.06
CA LEU A 307 21.44 17.11 9.36
C LEU A 307 21.48 18.35 8.44
N ALA A 308 22.21 19.39 8.85
CA ALA A 308 22.45 20.58 8.04
C ALA A 308 23.27 20.33 6.79
N ARG A 309 24.35 19.56 6.93
CA ARG A 309 25.17 19.16 5.78
C ARG A 309 24.41 18.25 4.80
N GLN A 310 23.34 17.60 5.25
CA GLN A 310 22.46 16.76 4.42
C GLN A 310 21.24 17.52 3.85
N GLY A 311 21.14 18.82 4.09
CA GLY A 311 20.06 19.66 3.55
C GLY A 311 18.68 19.40 4.17
N LEU A 312 18.64 18.79 5.36
CA LEU A 312 17.43 18.44 6.12
C LEU A 312 17.13 19.45 7.25
N ASP A 313 17.75 20.63 7.19
CA ASP A 313 17.54 21.71 8.15
C ASP A 313 16.09 22.22 8.14
N GLY A 314 15.44 22.12 9.30
CA GLY A 314 14.13 22.71 9.54
C GLY A 314 12.98 21.72 9.76
N LEU A 315 13.22 20.42 9.66
CA LEU A 315 12.21 19.38 9.94
C LEU A 315 11.90 19.20 11.45
N LEU A 316 12.76 19.71 12.33
CA LEU A 316 12.57 19.64 13.78
C LEU A 316 12.92 20.98 14.43
N LYS A 317 11.89 21.77 14.78
CA LYS A 317 12.03 22.86 15.75
C LYS A 317 11.58 22.37 17.13
N LYS A 318 12.36 22.70 18.17
CA LYS A 318 12.01 22.47 19.57
C LYS A 318 10.66 23.13 19.89
N ALA A 319 9.79 22.40 20.59
CA ALA A 319 8.44 22.82 20.97
C ALA A 319 8.38 23.99 21.99
N SER A 320 9.49 24.67 22.29
CA SER A 320 9.56 25.75 23.28
C SER A 320 9.54 27.17 22.68
N GLU A 321 9.31 27.33 21.38
CA GLU A 321 9.27 28.65 20.72
C GLU A 321 7.98 28.87 19.91
N VAL A 322 6.82 28.84 20.57
CA VAL A 322 5.59 29.46 20.04
C VAL A 322 4.94 30.27 21.15
N THR A 323 5.16 31.58 21.13
CA THR A 323 4.44 32.54 21.98
C THR A 323 3.09 32.93 21.37
N SER A 324 2.14 33.19 22.26
CA SER A 324 0.71 33.38 22.03
C SER A 324 0.35 34.65 21.25
N ALA A 325 -0.69 34.54 20.41
CA ALA A 325 -1.42 35.71 19.92
C ALA A 325 -2.94 35.43 19.77
N ALA A 326 -3.69 36.05 20.68
CA ALA A 326 -5.05 36.62 20.59
C ALA A 326 -6.24 35.83 19.98
N LYS A 327 -7.23 35.58 20.85
CA LYS A 327 -8.65 35.36 20.53
C LYS A 327 -9.30 36.59 19.88
N LYS A 328 -10.17 36.36 18.90
CA LYS A 328 -11.34 37.20 18.62
C LYS A 328 -12.53 36.32 18.22
N ASP A 329 -13.57 36.37 19.07
CA ASP A 329 -14.92 35.87 18.79
C ASP A 329 -15.54 36.58 17.58
N LYS A 330 -16.19 35.80 16.72
CA LYS A 330 -17.43 36.20 16.03
C LYS A 330 -18.33 34.99 15.85
N GLY A 331 -19.47 35.02 16.51
CA GLY A 331 -20.54 34.04 16.35
C GLY A 331 -21.12 34.07 14.94
N PHE A 332 -21.57 32.91 14.51
CA PHE A 332 -22.48 32.76 13.38
C PHE A 332 -23.70 31.97 13.83
N THR A 333 -24.85 32.56 13.57
CA THR A 333 -26.20 32.09 13.83
C THR A 333 -26.54 30.88 12.95
N GLU A 334 -27.16 29.88 13.55
CA GLU A 334 -27.80 28.75 12.87
C GLU A 334 -29.01 29.24 12.06
N GLU A 335 -29.05 28.90 10.78
CA GLU A 335 -30.30 28.84 10.01
C GLU A 335 -30.64 27.38 9.74
N LYS A 336 -31.84 26.99 10.18
CA LYS A 336 -32.45 25.69 9.92
C LYS A 336 -32.78 25.54 8.43
N LEU A 337 -32.45 24.38 7.88
CA LEU A 337 -32.97 23.91 6.59
C LEU A 337 -33.93 22.71 6.79
N PRO A 338 -34.93 22.55 5.92
CA PRO A 338 -36.11 21.71 6.17
C PRO A 338 -35.85 20.22 5.94
N GLU A 339 -36.63 19.39 6.65
CA GLU A 339 -36.74 17.95 6.44
C GLU A 339 -37.33 17.64 5.06
N ILE A 340 -36.69 16.73 4.33
CA ILE A 340 -37.26 16.10 3.12
C ILE A 340 -37.29 14.59 3.37
N ASN A 341 -38.49 14.03 3.22
CA ASN A 341 -38.81 12.61 3.35
C ASN A 341 -38.72 11.95 1.96
N LEU A 342 -38.05 10.80 1.84
CA LEU A 342 -37.92 10.03 0.60
C LEU A 342 -38.28 8.56 0.79
N ASP A 343 -39.42 8.29 1.43
CA ASP A 343 -40.13 7.01 1.31
C ASP A 343 -40.81 6.82 -0.07
N GLU A 344 -40.38 7.52 -1.12
CA GLU A 344 -40.87 7.32 -2.49
C GLU A 344 -39.70 7.12 -3.47
N GLU A 345 -39.46 5.82 -3.72
CA GLU A 345 -38.75 5.13 -4.82
C GLU A 345 -37.21 5.20 -4.94
#